data_AF-A0A662YE62-F1
#
_entry.id   AF-A0A662YE62-F1
#
_cell.length_a   1.000
_cell.length_b   1.000
_cell.length_c   1.000
_cell.angle_alpha   90.00
_cell.angle_beta   90.00
_cell.angle_gamma   90.00
#
_symmetry.space_group_name_H-M   'P 1'
#
loop_
_entity.id
_entity.type
_entity.pdbx_description
1 polymer ?
#
loop_
_entity_poly.entity_id
_entity_poly.type
_entity_poly.pdbx_seq_one_letter_code
_entity_poly.pdbx_strand_id
1 'polypeptide(L)'
;MGDNVYAVSTQAYAKLALHAAKHPDSAVCGLLLGEEQGQGFSISDAAPLFHHETPLAPLVEVGCAMADAWSQQTPSRKVVGFYYAASGFVASEGGSGLSHFAEKVADKVEANCSRACVLVVRGTLVENQQLQHEAKTALQLLLKDVKRGWTRVENRLQVAEGAPKVLSSGLQQGAQQDVVDFEEHLEDAAKDWRNPHVVELLKLNV
;
A
#
# COMPACT_ATOMS: atom_id res chain seq x y z
N MET A 1 -13.95 23.67 -6.50
CA MET A 1 -12.93 23.21 -7.48
C MET A 1 -12.17 22.12 -6.78
N GLY A 2 -12.44 20.87 -7.12
CA GLY A 2 -11.97 19.71 -6.34
C GLY A 2 -10.46 19.57 -6.44
N ASP A 3 -9.78 19.72 -5.30
CA ASP A 3 -8.34 19.60 -5.22
C ASP A 3 -7.88 18.22 -5.69
N ASN A 4 -6.69 18.20 -6.28
CA ASN A 4 -6.07 17.02 -6.88
C ASN A 4 -5.66 16.00 -5.79
N VAL A 5 -6.59 15.31 -5.15
CA VAL A 5 -6.33 14.51 -3.94
C VAL A 5 -6.27 13.01 -4.23
N TYR A 6 -5.30 12.34 -3.62
CA TYR A 6 -5.25 10.89 -3.44
C TYR A 6 -5.76 10.58 -2.04
N ALA A 7 -7.00 10.10 -1.95
CA ALA A 7 -7.67 9.81 -0.69
C ALA A 7 -7.49 8.33 -0.34
N VAL A 8 -6.89 8.02 0.80
CA VAL A 8 -6.63 6.64 1.25
C VAL A 8 -7.62 6.29 2.35
N SER A 9 -8.41 5.23 2.14
CA SER A 9 -9.35 4.72 3.14
C SER A 9 -8.62 4.14 4.36
N THR A 10 -9.33 4.04 5.49
CA THR A 10 -8.82 3.35 6.68
C THR A 10 -8.42 1.90 6.39
N GLN A 11 -9.21 1.19 5.58
CA GLN A 11 -8.93 -0.19 5.20
C GLN A 11 -7.63 -0.30 4.39
N ALA A 12 -7.47 0.53 3.35
CA ALA A 12 -6.26 0.52 2.52
C ALA A 12 -5.03 0.85 3.36
N TYR A 13 -5.11 1.92 4.16
CA TYR A 13 -4.05 2.36 5.05
C TYR A 13 -3.63 1.27 6.05
N ALA A 14 -4.59 0.63 6.70
CA ALA A 14 -4.30 -0.41 7.68
C ALA A 14 -3.70 -1.66 7.03
N LYS A 15 -4.26 -2.16 5.92
CA LYS A 15 -3.75 -3.38 5.27
C LYS A 15 -2.29 -3.24 4.81
N LEU A 16 -1.96 -2.14 4.13
CA LEU A 16 -0.58 -1.92 3.67
C LEU A 16 0.40 -1.72 4.84
N ALA A 17 -0.03 -1.06 5.92
CA ALA A 17 0.83 -0.80 7.07
C ALA A 17 1.00 -2.04 7.95
N LEU A 18 -0.05 -2.85 8.13
CA LEU A 18 0.03 -4.12 8.84
C LEU A 18 0.88 -5.14 8.07
N HIS A 19 0.78 -5.18 6.73
CA HIS A 19 1.67 -6.00 5.90
C HIS A 19 3.14 -5.62 6.12
N ALA A 20 3.45 -4.32 6.08
CA ALA A 20 4.79 -3.82 6.38
C ALA A 20 5.25 -4.17 7.80
N ALA A 21 4.36 -4.03 8.80
CA ALA A 21 4.67 -4.36 10.19
C ALA A 21 4.86 -5.87 10.46
N LYS A 22 4.28 -6.74 9.62
CA LYS A 22 4.48 -8.20 9.69
C LYS A 22 5.91 -8.58 9.30
N HIS A 23 6.51 -7.84 8.36
CA HIS A 23 7.84 -8.13 7.79
C HIS A 23 8.79 -6.93 7.94
N PRO A 24 9.19 -6.56 9.18
CA PRO A 24 10.00 -5.35 9.41
C PRO A 24 11.39 -5.41 8.77
N ASP A 25 11.94 -6.62 8.64
CA ASP A 25 13.29 -6.85 8.11
C ASP A 25 13.30 -7.14 6.60
N SER A 26 12.17 -7.01 5.92
CA SER A 26 12.05 -7.31 4.49
C SER A 26 11.36 -6.19 3.73
N ALA A 27 11.70 -6.04 2.45
CA ALA A 27 10.92 -5.15 1.61
C ALA A 27 9.55 -5.79 1.33
N VAL A 28 8.49 -4.99 1.43
CA VAL A 28 7.13 -5.44 1.12
C VAL A 28 6.54 -4.61 0.00
N CYS A 29 5.67 -5.22 -0.81
CA CYS A 29 4.93 -4.49 -1.83
C CYS A 29 3.55 -5.05 -2.13
N GLY A 30 2.76 -4.23 -2.82
CA GLY A 30 1.44 -4.62 -3.29
C GLY A 30 0.75 -3.56 -4.12
N LEU A 31 -0.48 -3.85 -4.56
CA LEU A 31 -1.26 -2.96 -5.41
C LEU A 31 -2.29 -2.16 -4.62
N LEU A 32 -2.54 -0.93 -5.06
CA LEU A 32 -3.57 -0.06 -4.52
C LEU A 32 -4.79 -0.14 -5.42
N LEU A 33 -5.95 -0.34 -4.81
CA LEU A 33 -7.21 -0.56 -5.51
C LEU A 33 -8.17 0.56 -5.17
N GLY A 34 -8.85 1.08 -6.18
CA GLY A 34 -9.66 2.28 -6.01
C GLY A 34 -10.31 2.75 -7.30
N GLU A 35 -10.78 3.98 -7.25
CA GLU A 35 -11.58 4.62 -8.30
C GLU A 35 -11.02 6.00 -8.62
N GLU A 36 -11.23 6.45 -9.86
CA GLU A 36 -10.85 7.81 -10.25
C GLU A 36 -11.65 8.84 -9.47
N GLN A 37 -10.95 9.84 -8.93
CA GLN A 37 -11.56 10.95 -8.21
C GLN A 37 -10.91 12.26 -8.68
N GLY A 38 -11.56 12.91 -9.65
CA GLY A 38 -11.06 14.15 -10.24
C GLY A 38 -9.69 13.94 -10.91
N GLN A 39 -8.65 14.52 -10.29
CA GLN A 39 -7.26 14.45 -10.77
C GLN A 39 -6.35 13.53 -9.94
N GLY A 40 -6.95 12.71 -9.07
CA GLY A 40 -6.29 11.66 -8.31
C GLY A 40 -7.20 10.44 -8.21
N PHE A 41 -7.10 9.73 -7.09
CA PHE A 41 -7.85 8.50 -6.84
C PHE A 41 -8.39 8.45 -5.43
N SER A 42 -9.57 7.85 -5.29
CA SER A 42 -10.06 7.31 -4.03
C SER A 42 -9.56 5.88 -3.91
N ILE A 43 -8.59 5.66 -3.03
CA ILE A 43 -7.94 4.38 -2.76
C ILE A 43 -8.71 3.68 -1.64
N SER A 44 -9.53 2.71 -2.02
CA SER A 44 -10.47 2.04 -1.13
C SER A 44 -9.88 0.79 -0.48
N ASP A 45 -8.90 0.14 -1.11
CA ASP A 45 -8.32 -1.13 -0.64
C ASP A 45 -6.85 -1.29 -1.08
N ALA A 46 -6.15 -2.24 -0.49
CA ALA A 46 -4.80 -2.64 -0.87
C ALA A 46 -4.72 -4.17 -1.03
N ALA A 47 -3.96 -4.65 -2.01
CA ALA A 47 -3.66 -6.06 -2.23
C ALA A 47 -2.20 -6.33 -1.85
N PRO A 48 -1.92 -6.92 -0.68
CA PRO A 48 -0.58 -7.40 -0.33
C PRO A 48 -0.11 -8.48 -1.30
N LEU A 49 1.09 -8.31 -1.85
CA LEU A 49 1.64 -9.23 -2.85
C LEU A 49 2.85 -9.99 -2.35
N PHE A 50 3.93 -9.30 -1.98
CA PHE A 50 5.21 -9.94 -1.66
C PHE A 50 5.89 -9.30 -0.47
N HIS A 51 6.70 -10.09 0.23
CA HIS A 51 7.55 -9.68 1.34
C HIS A 51 9.03 -10.04 1.12
N HIS A 52 9.47 -9.99 -0.13
CA HIS A 52 10.84 -10.23 -0.57
C HIS A 52 11.38 -9.05 -1.39
N GLU A 53 12.70 -8.78 -1.33
CA GLU A 53 13.30 -7.62 -2.03
C GLU A 53 13.20 -7.70 -3.56
N THR A 54 13.29 -8.91 -4.11
CA THR A 54 13.28 -9.14 -5.56
C THR A 54 12.46 -10.39 -5.91
N PRO A 55 11.12 -10.32 -5.83
CA PRO A 55 10.26 -11.42 -6.24
C PRO A 55 10.47 -11.75 -7.72
N LEU A 56 10.36 -13.03 -8.07
CA LEU A 56 10.55 -13.49 -9.44
C LEU A 56 9.45 -12.92 -10.35
N ALA A 57 9.83 -12.39 -11.52
CA ALA A 57 8.91 -11.73 -12.44
C ALA A 57 7.65 -12.54 -12.78
N PRO A 58 7.70 -13.87 -13.02
CA PRO A 58 6.49 -14.65 -13.26
C PRO A 58 5.49 -14.63 -12.09
N LEU A 59 5.99 -14.65 -10.85
CA LEU A 59 5.12 -14.58 -9.67
C LEU A 59 4.46 -13.21 -9.56
N VAL A 60 5.22 -12.15 -9.84
CA VAL A 60 4.73 -10.77 -9.84
C VAL A 60 3.63 -10.58 -10.88
N GLU A 61 3.81 -11.11 -12.09
CA GLU A 61 2.82 -11.07 -13.15
C GLU A 61 1.52 -11.76 -12.75
N VAL A 62 1.61 -12.96 -12.16
CA VAL A 62 0.44 -13.72 -11.67
C VAL A 62 -0.26 -12.98 -10.54
N GLY A 63 0.48 -12.50 -9.53
CA GLY A 63 -0.08 -11.75 -8.40
C GLY A 63 -0.78 -10.47 -8.85
N CYS A 64 -0.18 -9.73 -9.78
CA CYS A 64 -0.80 -8.54 -10.36
C CYS A 64 -2.07 -8.87 -11.15
N ALA A 65 -2.05 -9.93 -11.97
CA ALA A 65 -3.23 -10.35 -12.73
C ALA A 65 -4.38 -10.79 -11.82
N MET A 66 -4.09 -11.50 -10.73
CA MET A 66 -5.10 -11.91 -9.75
C MET A 66 -5.69 -10.72 -8.98
N ALA A 67 -4.85 -9.76 -8.58
CA ALA A 67 -5.29 -8.52 -7.95
C ALA A 67 -6.14 -7.64 -8.88
N ASP A 68 -5.77 -7.55 -10.16
CA ASP A 68 -6.55 -6.83 -11.16
C ASP A 68 -7.91 -7.50 -11.41
N ALA A 69 -7.94 -8.81 -11.62
CA ALA A 69 -9.18 -9.57 -11.77
C ALA A 69 -10.09 -9.47 -10.53
N TRP A 70 -9.52 -9.49 -9.32
CA TRP A 70 -10.28 -9.26 -8.09
C TRP A 70 -10.85 -7.84 -8.03
N SER A 71 -10.08 -6.83 -8.42
CA SER A 71 -10.52 -5.43 -8.40
C SER A 71 -11.80 -5.21 -9.22
N GLN A 72 -11.89 -5.89 -10.36
CA GLN A 72 -13.01 -5.80 -11.31
C GLN A 72 -14.30 -6.47 -10.82
N GLN A 73 -14.26 -7.20 -9.70
CA GLN A 73 -15.48 -7.73 -9.06
C GLN A 73 -16.31 -6.64 -8.38
N THR A 74 -15.71 -5.49 -8.09
CA THR A 74 -16.41 -4.30 -7.60
C THR A 74 -16.56 -3.30 -8.74
N PRO A 75 -17.77 -2.80 -9.03
CA PRO A 75 -17.98 -1.82 -10.09
C PRO A 75 -17.05 -0.60 -9.93
N SER A 76 -16.50 -0.12 -11.05
CA SER A 76 -15.61 1.06 -11.14
C SER A 76 -14.25 0.96 -10.43
N ARG A 77 -14.02 -0.06 -9.59
CA ARG A 77 -12.74 -0.30 -8.93
C ARG A 77 -11.73 -0.89 -9.90
N LYS A 78 -10.50 -0.40 -9.83
CA LYS A 78 -9.34 -0.86 -10.62
C LYS A 78 -8.05 -0.74 -9.84
N VAL A 79 -6.95 -1.21 -10.41
CA VAL A 79 -5.61 -0.91 -9.93
C VAL A 79 -5.30 0.57 -10.21
N VAL A 80 -5.03 1.34 -9.15
CA VAL A 80 -4.79 2.80 -9.21
C VAL A 80 -3.42 3.21 -8.69
N GLY A 81 -2.60 2.24 -8.27
CA GLY A 81 -1.28 2.51 -7.74
C GLY A 81 -0.59 1.27 -7.20
N PHE A 82 0.58 1.52 -6.63
CA PHE A 82 1.47 0.53 -6.03
C PHE A 82 1.88 1.03 -4.65
N TYR A 83 2.14 0.14 -3.71
CA TYR A 83 2.77 0.51 -2.46
C TYR A 83 4.04 -0.29 -2.23
N TYR A 84 4.97 0.32 -1.51
CA TYR A 84 6.28 -0.24 -1.24
C TYR A 84 6.75 0.17 0.15
N ALA A 85 7.32 -0.77 0.89
CA ALA A 85 8.13 -0.49 2.06
C ALA A 85 9.51 -1.11 1.83
N ALA A 86 10.59 -0.35 2.10
CA ALA A 86 11.94 -0.90 2.10
C ALA A 86 12.19 -1.72 3.37
N SER A 87 13.15 -2.66 3.32
CA SER A 87 13.63 -3.37 4.50
C SER A 87 14.11 -2.37 5.58
N GLY A 88 13.73 -2.59 6.84
CA GLY A 88 13.99 -1.68 7.96
C GLY A 88 13.31 -0.32 7.83
N PHE A 89 12.44 -0.14 6.83
CA PHE A 89 11.71 1.10 6.51
C PHE A 89 12.60 2.35 6.30
N VAL A 90 13.90 2.14 6.05
CA VAL A 90 14.85 3.21 5.76
C VAL A 90 14.82 3.46 4.26
N ALA A 91 14.44 4.68 3.87
CA ALA A 91 14.57 5.08 2.48
C ALA A 91 16.06 5.22 2.13
N SER A 92 16.45 4.71 0.95
CA SER A 92 17.76 5.04 0.36
C SER A 92 17.99 6.55 0.38
N GLU A 93 19.16 7.01 0.86
CA GLU A 93 19.50 8.44 1.04
C GLU A 93 19.65 9.24 -0.28
N GLY A 94 19.10 8.74 -1.39
CA GLY A 94 18.97 9.48 -2.66
C GLY A 94 17.85 8.91 -3.52
N GLY A 95 17.07 9.81 -4.17
CA GLY A 95 16.05 9.44 -5.15
C GLY A 95 14.62 9.28 -4.60
N SER A 96 13.84 8.41 -5.26
CA SER A 96 12.43 8.13 -4.99
C SER A 96 12.21 7.33 -3.70
N GLY A 97 13.25 6.65 -3.20
CA GLY A 97 13.17 5.68 -2.10
C GLY A 97 12.69 4.28 -2.54
N LEU A 98 12.53 4.06 -3.85
CA LEU A 98 12.14 2.77 -4.43
C LEU A 98 13.37 1.95 -4.82
N SER A 99 13.27 0.62 -4.75
CA SER A 99 14.22 -0.27 -5.40
C SER A 99 14.02 -0.27 -6.92
N HIS A 100 15.03 -0.68 -7.70
CA HIS A 100 14.87 -0.82 -9.15
C HIS A 100 13.70 -1.74 -9.53
N PHE A 101 13.48 -2.82 -8.77
CA PHE A 101 12.32 -3.69 -8.92
C PHE A 101 11.01 -2.90 -8.74
N ALA A 102 10.87 -2.19 -7.62
CA ALA A 102 9.69 -1.39 -7.30
C ALA A 102 9.43 -0.31 -8.36
N GLU A 103 10.47 0.35 -8.87
CA GLU A 103 10.34 1.33 -9.96
C GLU A 103 9.79 0.70 -11.25
N LYS A 104 10.24 -0.50 -11.62
CA LYS A 104 9.73 -1.20 -12.82
C LYS A 104 8.28 -1.62 -12.70
N VAL A 105 7.88 -2.11 -11.52
CA VAL A 105 6.47 -2.46 -11.28
C VAL A 105 5.61 -1.19 -11.29
N ALA A 106 6.04 -0.14 -10.60
CA ALA A 106 5.34 1.14 -10.57
C ALA A 106 5.22 1.74 -11.99
N ASP A 107 6.27 1.67 -12.80
CA ASP A 107 6.25 2.11 -14.19
C ASP A 107 5.19 1.38 -15.01
N LYS A 108 5.05 0.06 -14.80
CA LYS A 108 4.05 -0.75 -15.50
C LYS A 108 2.63 -0.44 -15.03
N VAL A 109 2.44 -0.21 -13.73
CA VAL A 109 1.15 0.22 -13.17
C VAL A 109 0.73 1.58 -13.73
N GLU A 110 1.65 2.54 -13.79
CA GLU A 110 1.38 3.88 -14.34
C GLU A 110 1.10 3.86 -15.85
N ALA A 111 1.81 3.01 -16.61
CA ALA A 111 1.54 2.82 -18.03
C ALA A 111 0.14 2.24 -18.30
N ASN A 112 -0.40 1.45 -17.36
CA ASN A 112 -1.74 0.86 -17.45
C ASN A 112 -2.83 1.78 -16.86
N CYS A 113 -2.48 2.65 -15.91
CA CYS A 113 -3.40 3.60 -15.27
C CYS A 113 -2.72 4.96 -15.11
N SER A 114 -3.02 5.88 -16.04
CA SER A 114 -2.46 7.23 -16.00
C SER A 114 -2.72 7.91 -14.65
N ARG A 115 -1.68 8.57 -14.12
CA ARG A 115 -1.63 9.19 -12.78
C ARG A 115 -1.54 8.21 -11.62
N ALA A 116 -1.41 6.90 -11.86
CA ALA A 116 -1.26 5.94 -10.76
C ALA A 116 -0.11 6.36 -9.83
N CYS A 117 -0.34 6.23 -8.54
CA CYS A 117 0.61 6.69 -7.53
C CYS A 117 1.44 5.54 -6.97
N VAL A 118 2.56 5.92 -6.33
CA VAL A 118 3.25 5.03 -5.38
C VAL A 118 3.10 5.57 -3.97
N LEU A 119 2.64 4.71 -3.05
CA LEU A 119 2.65 5.00 -1.62
C LEU A 119 3.84 4.30 -0.96
N VAL A 120 4.79 5.08 -0.46
CA VAL A 120 5.94 4.54 0.28
C VAL A 120 5.62 4.54 1.77
N VAL A 121 5.74 3.38 2.40
CA VAL A 121 5.53 3.16 3.83
C VAL A 121 6.84 3.46 4.58
N ARG A 122 6.81 4.33 5.59
CA ARG A 122 7.98 4.78 6.36
C ARG A 122 7.99 4.26 7.80
N GLY A 123 9.19 4.12 8.37
CA GLY A 123 9.46 3.41 9.65
C GLY A 123 8.81 3.98 10.90
N THR A 124 8.36 5.23 10.85
CA THR A 124 7.62 5.85 11.96
C THR A 124 6.30 5.13 12.28
N LEU A 125 5.83 4.20 11.43
CA LEU A 125 4.66 3.34 11.69
C LEU A 125 4.90 2.24 12.71
N VAL A 126 6.10 1.68 12.71
CA VAL A 126 6.40 0.42 13.40
C VAL A 126 7.13 0.67 14.71
N GLU A 127 7.93 1.73 14.78
CA GLU A 127 8.78 2.01 15.95
C GLU A 127 8.05 2.74 17.09
N ASN A 128 6.96 3.46 16.81
CA ASN A 128 6.28 4.24 17.83
C ASN A 128 4.89 3.70 18.15
N GLN A 129 4.79 2.94 19.24
CA GLN A 129 3.56 2.79 20.03
C GLN A 129 3.05 4.15 20.59
N GLN A 130 3.71 5.26 20.26
CA GLN A 130 3.43 6.64 20.66
C GLN A 130 2.98 7.51 19.47
N LEU A 131 2.13 7.01 18.58
CA LEU A 131 1.35 7.84 17.62
C LEU A 131 0.31 8.76 18.32
N GLN A 132 0.55 9.14 19.58
CA GLN A 132 -0.33 9.94 20.44
C GLN A 132 -0.17 11.45 20.19
N HIS A 133 0.93 11.89 19.58
CA HIS A 133 1.17 13.30 19.29
C HIS A 133 1.47 13.52 17.80
N GLU A 134 0.49 14.13 17.12
CA GLU A 134 0.60 14.80 15.81
C GLU A 134 0.76 13.91 14.55
N ALA A 135 -0.38 13.41 14.07
CA ALA A 135 -0.93 13.58 12.71
C ALA A 135 -0.05 13.48 11.44
N LYS A 136 1.20 13.01 11.49
CA LYS A 136 1.96 12.71 10.27
C LYS A 136 1.66 11.29 9.83
N THR A 137 0.88 11.18 8.76
CA THR A 137 0.78 9.94 8.00
C THR A 137 2.19 9.47 7.67
N ALA A 138 2.45 8.18 7.87
CA ALA A 138 3.72 7.60 7.51
C ALA A 138 3.77 7.09 6.07
N LEU A 139 2.80 7.54 5.28
CA LEU A 139 2.79 7.36 3.85
C LEU A 139 3.40 8.58 3.19
N GLN A 140 4.31 8.31 2.27
CA GLN A 140 4.80 9.28 1.32
C GLN A 140 4.17 8.98 -0.05
N LEU A 141 3.59 10.01 -0.66
CA LEU A 141 3.08 9.95 -2.02
C LEU A 141 4.20 10.25 -3.02
N LEU A 142 4.34 9.38 -4.01
CA LEU A 142 5.14 9.62 -5.22
C LEU A 142 4.24 9.64 -6.45
N LEU A 143 4.51 10.59 -7.35
CA LEU A 143 3.92 10.65 -8.69
C LEU A 143 5.01 10.62 -9.74
N LYS A 144 4.68 10.06 -10.90
CA LYS A 144 5.61 9.98 -12.02
C LYS A 144 5.72 11.32 -12.75
N ASP A 145 6.93 11.85 -12.78
CA ASP A 145 7.33 12.99 -13.59
C ASP A 145 8.10 12.48 -14.81
N VAL A 146 7.79 13.04 -15.99
CA VAL A 146 8.36 12.60 -17.28
C VAL A 146 9.89 12.74 -17.32
N LYS A 147 10.46 13.72 -16.63
CA LYS A 147 11.90 14.00 -16.66
C LYS A 147 12.64 13.44 -15.45
N ARG A 148 11.98 13.43 -14.28
CA ARG A 148 12.59 13.13 -12.99
C ARG A 148 12.24 11.75 -12.46
N GLY A 149 11.37 11.00 -13.14
CA GLY A 149 10.88 9.70 -12.67
C GLY A 149 9.93 9.87 -11.49
N TRP A 150 9.97 8.95 -10.53
CA TRP A 150 9.10 8.99 -9.35
C TRP A 150 9.52 10.11 -8.39
N THR A 151 8.66 11.11 -8.22
CA THR A 151 8.94 12.29 -7.39
C THR A 151 7.96 12.40 -6.23
N ARG A 152 8.48 12.82 -5.06
CA ARG A 152 7.66 13.08 -3.88
C ARG A 152 6.75 14.27 -4.12
N VAL A 153 5.48 14.10 -3.77
CA VAL A 153 4.48 15.17 -3.83
C VAL A 153 3.84 15.36 -2.47
N GLU A 154 3.83 16.62 -2.03
CA GLU A 154 3.24 17.03 -0.76
C GLU A 154 1.84 17.61 -0.98
N ASN A 155 1.02 17.67 0.08
CA ASN A 155 -0.32 18.29 0.08
C ASN A 155 -1.34 17.71 -0.92
N ARG A 156 -1.06 16.55 -1.52
CA ARG A 156 -2.00 15.81 -2.38
C ARG A 156 -2.45 14.47 -1.80
N LEU A 157 -1.89 14.06 -0.67
CA LEU A 157 -2.25 12.82 0.01
C LEU A 157 -3.19 13.13 1.18
N GLN A 158 -4.35 12.50 1.20
CA GLN A 158 -5.29 12.55 2.31
C GLN A 158 -5.50 11.14 2.84
N VAL A 159 -5.13 10.88 4.09
CA VAL A 159 -5.49 9.64 4.77
C VAL A 159 -6.79 9.85 5.54
N ALA A 160 -7.68 8.85 5.51
CA ALA A 160 -8.94 8.89 6.23
C ALA A 160 -8.74 9.24 7.71
N GLU A 161 -9.62 10.10 8.22
CA GLU A 161 -9.61 10.49 9.63
C GLU A 161 -9.77 9.25 10.52
N GLY A 162 -8.95 9.14 11.56
CA GLY A 162 -8.95 7.99 12.46
C GLY A 162 -8.19 6.75 11.96
N ALA A 163 -7.75 6.69 10.70
CA ALA A 163 -6.99 5.54 10.20
C ALA A 163 -5.70 5.22 11.01
N PRO A 164 -4.89 6.22 11.45
CA PRO A 164 -3.75 5.95 12.33
C PRO A 164 -4.15 5.35 13.69
N LYS A 165 -5.31 5.74 14.25
CA LYS A 165 -5.82 5.19 15.50
C LYS A 165 -6.23 3.73 15.33
N VAL A 166 -6.93 3.42 14.25
CA VAL A 166 -7.35 2.04 13.91
C VAL A 166 -6.12 1.16 13.69
N LEU A 167 -5.11 1.63 12.95
CA LEU A 167 -3.84 0.93 12.78
C LEU A 167 -3.15 0.68 14.14
N SER A 168 -3.07 1.70 15.00
CA SER A 168 -2.45 1.58 16.32
C SER A 168 -3.14 0.51 17.17
N SER A 169 -4.48 0.46 17.16
CA SER A 169 -5.26 -0.59 17.85
C SER A 169 -4.99 -1.97 17.27
N GLY A 170 -4.97 -2.10 15.94
CA GLY A 170 -4.68 -3.36 15.25
C GLY A 170 -3.29 -3.89 15.59
N LEU A 171 -2.27 -3.02 15.61
CA LEU A 171 -0.91 -3.38 16.01
C LEU A 171 -0.82 -3.84 17.47
N GLN A 172 -1.53 -3.17 18.39
CA GLN A 172 -1.61 -3.57 19.80
C GLN A 172 -2.27 -4.94 19.98
N GLN A 173 -3.19 -5.31 19.10
CA GLN A 173 -3.87 -6.60 19.09
C GLN A 173 -3.12 -7.69 18.33
N GLY A 174 -2.00 -7.37 17.68
CA GLY A 174 -1.22 -8.33 16.88
C GLY A 174 -1.81 -8.62 15.51
N ALA A 175 -2.74 -7.80 14.99
CA ALA A 175 -3.44 -8.03 13.73
C ALA A 175 -2.51 -8.13 12.51
N GLN A 176 -1.27 -7.64 12.61
CA GLN A 176 -0.25 -7.82 11.57
C GLN A 176 0.10 -9.29 11.33
N GLN A 177 -0.01 -10.15 12.35
CA GLN A 177 0.27 -11.59 12.22
C GLN A 177 -0.75 -12.30 11.35
N ASP A 178 -1.98 -11.77 11.29
CA ASP A 178 -3.08 -12.33 10.52
C ASP A 178 -3.10 -11.86 9.07
N VAL A 179 -2.31 -10.85 8.70
CA VAL A 179 -2.22 -10.39 7.32
C VAL A 179 -1.59 -11.50 6.47
N VAL A 180 -2.24 -11.84 5.36
CA VAL A 180 -1.77 -12.77 4.35
C VAL A 180 -1.43 -11.97 3.09
N ASP A 181 -0.25 -12.18 2.53
CA ASP A 181 0.05 -11.68 1.19
C ASP A 181 -0.06 -12.77 0.10
N PHE A 182 0.16 -12.37 -1.14
CA PHE A 182 0.04 -13.29 -2.26
C PHE A 182 1.12 -14.37 -2.25
N GLU A 183 2.32 -14.05 -1.77
CA GLU A 183 3.42 -15.00 -1.60
C GLU A 183 3.03 -16.13 -0.63
N GLU A 184 2.45 -15.81 0.52
CA GLU A 184 1.92 -16.82 1.44
C GLU A 184 0.77 -17.63 0.86
N HIS A 185 -0.08 -17.02 0.03
CA HIS A 185 -1.16 -17.72 -0.67
C HIS A 185 -0.63 -18.73 -1.71
N LEU A 186 0.51 -18.45 -2.34
CA LEU A 186 1.14 -19.39 -3.27
C LEU A 186 1.67 -20.64 -2.54
N GLU A 187 2.10 -20.49 -1.29
CA GLU A 187 2.51 -21.61 -0.44
C GLU A 187 1.31 -22.40 0.10
N ASP A 188 0.23 -21.70 0.47
CA ASP A 188 -1.01 -22.30 0.95
C ASP A 188 -2.23 -21.56 0.39
N ALA A 189 -2.89 -22.20 -0.58
CA ALA A 189 -4.06 -21.65 -1.25
C ALA A 189 -5.27 -21.44 -0.31
N ALA A 190 -5.27 -22.02 0.89
CA ALA A 190 -6.29 -21.77 1.90
C ALA A 190 -6.16 -20.37 2.55
N LYS A 191 -4.97 -19.76 2.50
CA LYS A 191 -4.74 -18.42 3.03
C LYS A 191 -5.28 -17.36 2.07
N ASP A 192 -6.29 -16.58 2.50
CA ASP A 192 -6.92 -15.58 1.65
C ASP A 192 -6.18 -14.22 1.67
N TRP A 193 -5.36 -13.96 0.64
CA TRP A 193 -4.61 -12.70 0.47
C TRP A 193 -5.50 -11.45 0.32
N ARG A 194 -6.82 -11.59 0.12
CA ARG A 194 -7.76 -10.46 0.14
C ARG A 194 -7.99 -9.93 1.56
N ASN A 195 -7.67 -10.73 2.58
CA ASN A 195 -7.72 -10.41 4.01
C ASN A 195 -9.11 -9.95 4.53
N PRO A 196 -10.23 -10.62 4.21
CA PRO A 196 -11.55 -10.23 4.70
C PRO A 196 -11.63 -10.22 6.24
N HIS A 197 -10.96 -11.15 6.91
CA HIS A 197 -10.89 -11.26 8.37
C HIS A 197 -10.19 -10.06 9.00
N VAL A 198 -9.06 -9.60 8.44
CA VAL A 198 -8.37 -8.39 8.91
C VAL A 198 -9.29 -7.17 8.76
N VAL A 199 -10.02 -7.06 7.64
CA VAL A 199 -10.98 -5.96 7.43
C VAL A 199 -12.08 -5.96 8.49
N GLU A 200 -12.59 -7.13 8.87
CA GLU A 200 -13.58 -7.25 9.95
C GLU A 200 -13.02 -6.86 11.31
N LEU A 201 -11.81 -7.32 11.65
CA LEU A 201 -11.11 -6.93 12.89
C LEU A 201 -10.91 -5.42 13.00
N LEU A 202 -10.58 -4.76 11.88
CA LEU A 202 -10.39 -3.31 11.85
C LEU A 202 -11.70 -2.54 12.10
N LYS A 203 -12.86 -3.08 11.71
CA LYS A 203 -14.18 -2.45 11.94
C LYS A 203 -14.61 -2.51 13.40
N LEU A 204 -14.19 -3.52 14.16
CA LEU A 204 -14.46 -3.64 15.59
C LEU A 204 -13.67 -2.61 16.43
N ASN A 205 -12.67 -1.97 15.82
CA ASN A 205 -11.76 -1.03 16.45
C ASN A 205 -12.08 0.45 16.15
N VAL A 206 -13.23 0.71 15.52
CA VAL A 206 -13.74 2.06 15.18
C VAL A 206 -14.57 2.63 16.33
#